data_AF-A0A2M8GE49-F1
#
_entry.id   AF-A0A2M8GE49-F1
#
_cell.length_a   1.000
_cell.length_b   1.000
_cell.length_c   1.000
_cell.angle_alpha   90.00
_cell.angle_beta   90.00
_cell.angle_gamma   90.00
#
_symmetry.space_group_name_H-M   'P 1'
#
loop_
_entity.id
_entity.type
_entity.pdbx_description
1 polymer ?
#
loop_
_entity_poly.entity_id
_entity_poly.type
_entity_poly.pdbx_seq_one_letter_code
_entity_poly.pdbx_strand_id
1 'polypeptide(L)'
;MYELVSGKLVWISFIVFMGGSIHRLVSMFTLAKKDKVVYPYMSLKYSLRSLVHWIVPFASTNMRKRPVMTIITFAFHICLVLTPILLLSHNLLWRQSWKISWWTFSERTTDIMTVIVIIACLFFLIRRLLLPEVRFVTFASDYALLAIALAPFLTGFLAYHQWLPYKTILMLHILCGEIMLIAIPFTRLSHMLFFVFTRAYMGSEFGAVRNSKDW
;
A
#
# COMPACT_ATOMS: atom_id res chain seq x y z
N MET A 1 16.39 22.75 9.81
CA MET A 1 15.18 22.24 9.11
C MET A 1 15.33 20.78 8.72
N TYR A 2 16.37 20.41 7.94
CA TYR A 2 16.65 19.01 7.57
C TYR A 2 16.67 18.06 8.78
N GLU A 3 17.44 18.36 9.83
CA GLU A 3 17.54 17.51 11.04
C GLU A 3 16.22 17.33 11.81
N LEU A 4 15.32 18.31 11.73
CA LEU A 4 13.99 18.20 12.34
C LEU A 4 13.15 17.17 11.59
N VAL A 5 13.17 17.27 10.25
CA VAL A 5 12.45 16.39 9.32
C VAL A 5 13.05 14.99 9.39
N SER A 6 14.35 14.81 9.13
CA SER A 6 15.01 13.50 9.14
C SER A 6 15.20 12.87 10.53
N GLY A 7 14.74 13.53 11.60
CA GLY A 7 14.96 13.13 12.98
C GLY A 7 13.65 13.00 13.76
N LYS A 8 13.21 14.09 14.40
CA LYS A 8 12.05 14.07 15.31
C LYS A 8 10.75 13.74 14.59
N LEU A 9 10.52 14.28 13.39
CA LEU A 9 9.28 14.06 12.64
C LEU A 9 9.16 12.61 12.15
N VAL A 10 10.27 11.98 11.75
CA VAL A 10 10.29 10.55 11.42
C VAL A 10 9.79 9.71 12.59
N TRP A 11 10.30 9.94 13.80
CA TRP A 11 9.86 9.19 14.99
C TRP A 11 8.39 9.41 15.32
N ILE A 12 7.91 10.66 15.24
CA ILE A 12 6.48 10.97 15.42
C ILE A 12 5.65 10.20 14.39
N SER A 13 6.07 10.20 13.13
CA SER A 13 5.39 9.50 12.04
C SER A 13 5.35 7.99 12.28
N PHE A 14 6.45 7.38 12.72
CA PHE A 14 6.49 5.96 13.09
C PHE A 14 5.59 5.63 14.27
N ILE A 15 5.59 6.45 15.33
CA ILE A 15 4.72 6.24 16.51
C ILE A 15 3.25 6.31 16.10
N VAL A 16 2.87 7.32 15.31
CA VAL A 16 1.49 7.49 14.83
C VAL A 16 1.09 6.35 13.89
N PHE A 17 1.96 5.96 12.96
CA PHE A 17 1.74 4.84 12.06
C PHE A 17 1.54 3.52 12.82
N MET A 18 2.47 3.17 13.71
CA MET A 18 2.43 1.92 14.47
C MET A 18 1.29 1.90 15.46
N GLY A 19 1.16 2.94 16.29
CA GLY A 19 0.10 3.07 17.29
C GLY A 19 -1.29 3.10 16.65
N GLY A 20 -1.46 3.87 15.57
CA GLY A 20 -2.69 3.90 14.79
C GLY A 20 -3.03 2.54 14.18
N SER A 21 -2.05 1.86 13.58
CA SER A 21 -2.26 0.54 12.97
C SER A 21 -2.65 -0.52 14.00
N ILE A 22 -1.95 -0.56 15.15
CA ILE A 22 -2.26 -1.45 16.26
C ILE A 22 -3.68 -1.17 16.78
N HIS A 23 -4.02 0.10 17.03
CA HIS A 23 -5.35 0.48 17.49
C HIS A 23 -6.44 0.04 16.51
N ARG A 24 -6.24 0.22 15.20
CA ARG A 24 -7.19 -0.19 14.15
C ARG A 24 -7.37 -1.70 14.11
N LEU A 25 -6.30 -2.48 14.23
CA LEU A 25 -6.37 -3.94 14.29
C LEU A 25 -7.06 -4.43 15.56
N VAL A 26 -6.69 -3.92 16.74
CA VAL A 26 -7.31 -4.28 18.02
C VAL A 26 -8.80 -3.91 18.04
N SER A 27 -9.15 -2.72 17.56
CA SER A 27 -10.55 -2.29 17.42
C SER A 27 -11.33 -3.23 16.50
N MET A 28 -10.77 -3.61 15.35
CA MET A 28 -11.40 -4.58 14.44
C MET A 28 -11.62 -5.93 15.13
N PHE A 29 -10.61 -6.46 15.85
CA PHE A 29 -10.74 -7.76 16.53
C PHE A 29 -11.78 -7.72 17.65
N THR A 30 -11.81 -6.64 18.44
CA THR A 30 -12.79 -6.49 19.52
C THR A 30 -14.21 -6.36 19.00
N LEU A 31 -14.43 -5.65 17.89
CA LEU A 31 -15.73 -5.56 17.23
C LEU A 31 -16.14 -6.90 16.61
N ALA A 32 -15.23 -7.58 15.91
CA ALA A 32 -15.48 -8.89 15.34
C ALA A 32 -15.90 -9.93 16.40
N LYS A 33 -15.35 -9.85 17.62
CA LYS A 33 -15.70 -10.77 18.73
C LYS A 33 -17.13 -10.57 19.23
N LYS A 34 -17.66 -9.36 19.10
CA LYS A 34 -19.04 -9.02 19.48
C LYS A 34 -20.02 -9.35 18.36
N ASP A 35 -19.53 -9.50 17.14
CA ASP A 35 -20.34 -9.80 15.97
C ASP A 35 -20.74 -11.28 15.93
N LYS A 36 -22.02 -11.54 15.66
CA LYS A 36 -22.59 -12.90 15.64
C LYS A 36 -22.35 -13.65 14.33
N VAL A 37 -21.82 -12.98 13.32
CA VAL A 37 -21.67 -13.49 11.95
C VAL A 37 -20.20 -13.76 11.65
N VAL A 38 -19.30 -12.84 12.03
CA VAL A 38 -17.88 -12.91 11.66
C VAL A 38 -17.24 -14.24 12.06
N TYR A 39 -17.09 -14.52 13.36
CA TYR A 39 -16.40 -15.74 13.81
C TYR A 39 -17.13 -17.04 13.46
N PRO A 40 -18.46 -17.13 13.58
CA PRO A 40 -19.17 -18.37 13.22
C PRO A 40 -19.04 -18.74 11.74
N TYR A 41 -18.85 -17.76 10.86
CA TYR A 41 -18.70 -18.02 9.42
C TYR A 41 -17.26 -18.30 9.02
N MET A 42 -16.28 -18.05 9.90
CA MET A 42 -14.87 -18.25 9.59
C MET A 42 -14.55 -19.73 9.41
N SER A 43 -13.90 -20.05 8.30
CA SER A 43 -13.35 -21.37 8.05
C SER A 43 -11.95 -21.24 7.50
N LEU A 44 -10.98 -21.90 8.16
CA LEU A 44 -9.57 -21.81 7.78
C LEU A 44 -9.33 -22.27 6.33
N LYS A 45 -9.95 -23.38 5.92
CA LYS A 45 -9.84 -23.92 4.55
C LYS A 45 -10.26 -22.88 3.51
N TYR A 46 -11.42 -22.26 3.72
CA TYR A 46 -12.01 -21.31 2.79
C TYR A 46 -11.32 -19.94 2.84
N SER A 47 -10.87 -19.52 4.02
CA SER A 47 -10.03 -18.33 4.21
C SER A 47 -8.73 -18.41 3.42
N LEU A 48 -7.94 -19.47 3.63
CA LEU A 48 -6.66 -19.66 2.95
C LEU A 48 -6.83 -19.80 1.44
N ARG A 49 -7.87 -20.51 0.99
CA ARG A 49 -8.19 -20.63 -0.44
C ARG A 49 -8.45 -19.27 -1.08
N SER A 50 -9.27 -18.42 -0.46
CA SER A 50 -9.52 -17.07 -0.95
C SER A 50 -8.23 -16.25 -0.97
N LEU A 51 -7.43 -16.28 0.11
CA LEU A 51 -6.16 -15.53 0.16
C LEU A 51 -5.22 -15.89 -0.99
N VAL A 52 -5.03 -17.18 -1.26
CA VAL A 52 -4.18 -17.65 -2.37
C VAL A 52 -4.70 -17.13 -3.72
N HIS A 53 -6.01 -17.21 -3.99
CA HIS A 53 -6.58 -16.75 -5.27
C HIS A 53 -6.51 -15.23 -5.46
N TRP A 54 -6.33 -14.46 -4.39
CA TRP A 54 -6.24 -13.00 -4.46
C TRP A 54 -4.81 -12.48 -4.38
N ILE A 55 -3.85 -13.28 -3.92
CA ILE A 55 -2.42 -12.96 -3.96
C ILE A 55 -1.79 -13.42 -5.28
N VAL A 56 -2.29 -14.48 -5.91
CA VAL A 56 -1.77 -14.97 -7.19
C VAL A 56 -2.43 -14.21 -8.36
N PRO A 57 -1.66 -13.50 -9.21
CA PRO A 57 -2.20 -12.80 -10.38
C PRO A 57 -3.02 -13.74 -11.27
N PHE A 58 -4.18 -13.27 -11.74
CA PHE A 58 -5.09 -14.01 -12.62
C PHE A 58 -5.68 -15.31 -12.06
N ALA A 59 -5.52 -15.60 -10.76
CA ALA A 59 -6.16 -16.76 -10.15
C ALA A 59 -7.69 -16.58 -10.00
N SER A 60 -8.17 -15.33 -9.83
CA SER A 60 -9.61 -15.02 -9.87
C SER A 60 -10.13 -14.67 -11.27
N THR A 61 -11.39 -15.00 -11.51
CA THR A 61 -12.18 -14.70 -12.71
C THR A 61 -12.32 -13.20 -12.92
N ASN A 62 -12.49 -12.41 -11.84
CA ASN A 62 -12.53 -10.96 -11.97
C ASN A 62 -11.21 -10.39 -12.51
N MET A 63 -10.07 -10.94 -12.09
CA MET A 63 -8.76 -10.56 -12.62
C MET A 63 -8.61 -10.94 -14.10
N ARG A 64 -9.04 -12.16 -14.47
CA ARG A 64 -9.02 -12.61 -15.88
C ARG A 64 -9.94 -11.78 -16.79
N LYS A 65 -11.09 -11.32 -16.29
CA LYS A 65 -12.02 -10.45 -17.03
C LYS A 65 -11.51 -9.02 -17.21
N ARG A 66 -10.58 -8.56 -16.37
CA ARG A 66 -10.03 -7.20 -16.40
C ARG A 66 -8.50 -7.19 -16.39
N PRO A 67 -7.86 -7.80 -17.42
CA PRO A 67 -6.44 -8.12 -17.39
C PRO A 67 -5.53 -6.89 -17.26
N VAL A 68 -5.85 -5.79 -17.96
CA VAL A 68 -5.09 -4.53 -17.89
C VAL A 68 -5.08 -3.98 -16.45
N MET A 69 -6.25 -3.94 -15.80
CA MET A 69 -6.35 -3.48 -14.42
C MET A 69 -5.55 -4.39 -13.48
N THR A 70 -5.59 -5.71 -13.69
CA THR A 70 -4.84 -6.68 -12.89
C THR A 70 -3.35 -6.46 -13.01
N ILE A 71 -2.80 -6.38 -14.23
CA ILE A 71 -1.36 -6.19 -14.45
C ILE A 71 -0.89 -4.91 -13.75
N ILE A 72 -1.58 -3.80 -13.98
CA ILE A 72 -1.19 -2.50 -13.42
C ILE A 72 -1.31 -2.51 -11.90
N THR A 73 -2.37 -3.11 -11.34
CA THR A 73 -2.55 -3.20 -9.88
C THR A 73 -1.45 -4.03 -9.22
N PHE A 74 -1.10 -5.19 -9.77
CA PHE A 74 -0.03 -6.01 -9.22
C PHE A 74 1.34 -5.34 -9.38
N ALA A 75 1.64 -4.81 -10.56
CA ALA A 75 2.89 -4.08 -10.80
C ALA A 75 3.04 -2.90 -9.84
N PHE A 76 1.98 -2.12 -9.65
CA PHE A 76 1.93 -1.02 -8.69
C PHE A 76 2.23 -1.50 -7.27
N HIS A 77 1.49 -2.47 -6.73
CA HIS A 77 1.66 -2.87 -5.32
C HIS A 77 3.01 -3.55 -5.07
N ILE A 78 3.48 -4.38 -6.01
CA ILE A 78 4.81 -5.01 -5.91
C ILE A 78 5.89 -3.93 -5.87
N CYS A 79 5.86 -2.96 -6.79
CA CYS A 79 6.85 -1.88 -6.81
C CYS A 79 6.70 -0.92 -5.63
N LEU A 80 5.46 -0.58 -5.23
CA LEU A 80 5.17 0.32 -4.11
C LEU A 80 5.75 -0.22 -2.80
N VAL A 81 5.68 -1.53 -2.57
CA VAL A 81 6.16 -2.16 -1.33
C VAL A 81 7.65 -2.49 -1.43
N LEU A 82 8.08 -3.14 -2.51
CA LEU A 82 9.44 -3.65 -2.60
C LEU A 82 10.47 -2.54 -2.84
N THR A 83 10.14 -1.49 -3.59
CA THR A 83 11.09 -0.39 -3.87
C THR A 83 11.61 0.24 -2.58
N PRO A 84 10.78 0.78 -1.67
CA PRO A 84 11.31 1.44 -0.47
C PRO A 84 12.05 0.48 0.46
N ILE A 85 11.70 -0.81 0.49
CA ILE A 85 12.36 -1.81 1.33
C ILE A 85 13.74 -2.20 0.76
N LEU A 86 13.85 -2.40 -0.55
CA LEU A 86 15.05 -2.94 -1.20
C LEU A 86 15.92 -1.87 -1.87
N LEU A 87 15.56 -0.59 -1.74
CA LEU A 87 16.36 0.54 -2.17
C LEU A 87 17.58 0.74 -1.26
N LEU A 88 18.75 0.94 -1.89
CA LEU A 88 20.03 1.13 -1.20
C LEU A 88 20.00 2.28 -0.18
N SER A 89 19.47 3.45 -0.58
CA SER A 89 19.44 4.64 0.27
C SER A 89 18.63 4.41 1.55
N HIS A 90 17.49 3.72 1.49
CA HIS A 90 16.72 3.41 2.69
C HIS A 90 17.41 2.37 3.55
N ASN A 91 17.98 1.32 2.97
CA ASN A 91 18.72 0.31 3.73
C ASN A 91 19.93 0.92 4.47
N LEU A 92 20.59 1.91 3.86
CA LEU A 92 21.66 2.65 4.54
C LEU A 92 21.15 3.41 5.79
N LEU A 93 19.94 3.98 5.75
CA LEU A 93 19.32 4.60 6.93
C LEU A 93 19.09 3.56 8.03
N TRP A 94 18.59 2.37 7.69
CA TRP A 94 18.44 1.27 8.66
C TRP A 94 19.78 0.87 9.29
N ARG A 95 20.84 0.81 8.47
CA ARG A 95 22.19 0.50 8.96
C ARG A 95 22.73 1.60 9.87
N GLN A 96 22.44 2.86 9.58
CA GLN A 96 22.86 3.98 10.41
C GLN A 96 22.12 4.00 11.76
N SER A 97 20.80 3.82 11.75
CA SER A 97 19.94 3.90 12.93
C SER A 97 20.01 2.65 13.83
N TRP A 98 20.03 1.46 13.24
CA TRP A 98 19.90 0.20 13.99
C TRP A 98 21.05 -0.79 13.75
N LYS A 99 22.03 -0.45 12.92
CA LYS A 99 23.13 -1.37 12.52
C LYS A 99 22.65 -2.65 11.82
N ILE A 100 21.43 -2.62 11.26
CA ILE A 100 20.84 -3.72 10.48
C ILE A 100 20.91 -3.37 9.00
N SER A 101 21.24 -4.34 8.16
CA SER A 101 21.19 -4.21 6.71
C SER A 101 20.80 -5.52 6.05
N TRP A 102 20.20 -5.45 4.88
CA TRP A 102 19.83 -6.61 4.06
C TRP A 102 20.23 -6.43 2.59
N TRP A 103 19.81 -7.34 1.72
CA TRP A 103 20.09 -7.27 0.29
C TRP A 103 19.34 -6.12 -0.40
N THR A 104 19.94 -5.52 -1.43
CA THR A 104 19.35 -4.39 -2.18
C THR A 104 19.32 -4.70 -3.67
N PHE A 105 18.35 -4.13 -4.37
CA PHE A 105 18.30 -4.20 -5.82
C PHE A 105 19.34 -3.27 -6.46
N SER A 106 19.66 -3.51 -7.74
CA SER A 106 20.48 -2.57 -8.52
C SER A 106 19.75 -1.23 -8.67
N GLU A 107 20.51 -0.13 -8.78
CA GLU A 107 19.96 1.22 -8.97
C GLU A 107 18.98 1.27 -10.16
N ARG A 108 19.38 0.68 -11.29
CA ARG A 108 18.55 0.57 -12.49
C ARG A 108 17.23 -0.14 -12.24
N THR A 109 17.23 -1.21 -11.45
CA THR A 109 16.01 -1.95 -11.11
C THR A 109 15.08 -1.09 -10.26
N THR A 110 15.60 -0.45 -9.21
CA THR A 110 14.79 0.43 -8.35
C THR A 110 14.26 1.65 -9.08
N ASP A 111 15.01 2.14 -10.06
CA ASP A 111 14.61 3.25 -10.91
C ASP A 111 13.42 2.88 -11.80
N ILE A 112 13.51 1.76 -12.51
CA ILE A 112 12.41 1.20 -13.31
C ILE A 112 11.17 0.94 -12.45
N MET A 113 11.34 0.36 -11.25
CA MET A 113 10.23 0.11 -10.33
C MET A 113 9.54 1.40 -9.89
N THR A 114 10.32 2.47 -9.64
CA THR A 114 9.78 3.79 -9.29
C THR A 114 8.97 4.38 -10.44
N VAL A 115 9.48 4.29 -11.68
CA VAL A 115 8.76 4.71 -12.88
C VAL A 115 7.46 3.92 -13.07
N ILE A 116 7.46 2.62 -12.81
CA ILE A 116 6.24 1.78 -12.84
C ILE A 116 5.19 2.31 -11.86
N VAL A 117 5.58 2.69 -10.63
CA VAL A 117 4.65 3.28 -9.65
C VAL A 117 4.06 4.59 -10.17
N ILE A 118 4.90 5.47 -10.72
CA ILE A 118 4.45 6.77 -11.27
C ILE A 118 3.44 6.57 -12.41
N ILE A 119 3.77 5.72 -13.39
CA ILE A 119 2.90 5.42 -14.54
C ILE A 119 1.58 4.78 -14.07
N ALA A 120 1.63 3.85 -13.12
CA ALA A 120 0.43 3.22 -12.58
C ALA A 120 -0.48 4.22 -11.85
N CYS A 121 0.09 5.16 -11.08
CA CYS A 121 -0.66 6.26 -10.47
C CYS A 121 -1.36 7.13 -11.52
N LEU A 122 -0.67 7.50 -12.60
CA LEU A 122 -1.27 8.24 -13.72
C LEU A 122 -2.40 7.45 -14.38
N PHE A 123 -2.21 6.15 -14.60
CA PHE A 123 -3.26 5.28 -15.11
C PHE A 123 -4.49 5.28 -14.19
N PHE A 124 -4.31 5.13 -12.87
CA PHE A 124 -5.42 5.14 -11.93
C PHE A 124 -6.13 6.49 -11.89
N LEU A 125 -5.39 7.60 -12.01
CA LEU A 125 -5.96 8.95 -12.09
C LEU A 125 -6.81 9.11 -13.36
N ILE A 126 -6.25 8.80 -14.53
CA ILE A 126 -6.93 8.88 -15.82
C ILE A 126 -8.19 8.01 -15.81
N ARG A 127 -8.07 6.76 -15.35
CA ARG A 127 -9.22 5.83 -15.22
C ARG A 127 -10.34 6.43 -14.37
N ARG A 128 -9.99 7.12 -13.28
CA ARG A 128 -10.94 7.73 -12.35
C ARG A 128 -11.63 8.96 -12.93
N LEU A 129 -10.97 9.69 -13.83
CA LEU A 129 -11.51 10.87 -14.51
C LEU A 129 -12.39 10.48 -15.71
N LEU A 130 -11.98 9.47 -16.48
CA LEU A 130 -12.58 9.15 -17.77
C LEU A 130 -13.69 8.09 -17.71
N LEU A 131 -13.59 7.08 -16.83
CA LEU A 131 -14.59 6.01 -16.77
C LEU A 131 -15.78 6.42 -15.88
N PRO A 132 -17.01 6.55 -16.43
CA PRO A 132 -18.16 7.00 -15.66
C PRO A 132 -18.45 6.11 -14.43
N GLU A 133 -18.31 4.80 -14.57
CA GLU A 133 -18.56 3.84 -13.51
C GLU A 133 -17.59 3.99 -12.33
N VAL A 134 -16.37 4.46 -12.59
CA VAL A 134 -15.35 4.70 -11.56
C VAL A 134 -15.54 6.07 -10.94
N ARG A 135 -15.81 7.08 -11.78
CA ARG A 135 -16.06 8.45 -11.35
C ARG A 135 -17.28 8.54 -10.42
N PHE A 136 -18.32 7.75 -10.70
CA PHE A 136 -19.54 7.72 -9.90
C PHE A 136 -19.31 7.31 -8.43
N VAL A 137 -18.33 6.42 -8.18
CA VAL A 137 -17.99 5.94 -6.83
C VAL A 137 -16.73 6.61 -6.25
N THR A 138 -16.26 7.66 -6.89
CA THR A 138 -15.04 8.37 -6.50
C THR A 138 -15.34 9.57 -5.62
N PHE A 139 -14.54 9.74 -4.57
CA PHE A 139 -14.58 10.87 -3.65
C PHE A 139 -13.32 11.73 -3.76
N ALA A 140 -13.38 12.99 -3.31
CA ALA A 140 -12.23 13.89 -3.29
C ALA A 140 -11.02 13.27 -2.55
N SER A 141 -11.28 12.51 -1.48
CA SER A 141 -10.26 11.79 -0.73
C SER A 141 -9.51 10.75 -1.58
N ASP A 142 -10.11 10.16 -2.61
CA ASP A 142 -9.41 9.19 -3.47
C ASP A 142 -8.29 9.84 -4.29
N TYR A 143 -8.49 11.08 -4.73
CA TYR A 143 -7.46 11.85 -5.43
C TYR A 143 -6.34 12.24 -4.47
N ALA A 144 -6.68 12.68 -3.26
CA ALA A 144 -5.71 13.01 -2.23
C ALA A 144 -4.86 11.80 -1.85
N LEU A 145 -5.47 10.62 -1.65
CA LEU A 145 -4.74 9.39 -1.30
C LEU A 145 -3.86 8.90 -2.45
N LEU A 146 -4.30 9.05 -3.69
CA LEU A 146 -3.46 8.76 -4.85
C LEU A 146 -2.25 9.70 -4.92
N ALA A 147 -2.43 10.98 -4.63
CA ALA A 147 -1.34 11.95 -4.55
C ALA A 147 -0.37 11.63 -3.40
N ILE A 148 -0.88 11.25 -2.23
CA ILE A 148 -0.07 10.83 -1.08
C ILE A 148 0.77 9.59 -1.42
N ALA A 149 0.21 8.62 -2.15
CA ALA A 149 0.95 7.43 -2.58
C ALA A 149 2.00 7.75 -3.67
N LEU A 150 1.70 8.68 -4.57
CA LEU A 150 2.60 9.09 -5.67
C LEU A 150 3.76 9.97 -5.18
N ALA A 151 3.49 10.90 -4.27
CA ALA A 151 4.40 11.98 -3.94
C ALA A 151 5.79 11.50 -3.48
N PRO A 152 5.94 10.52 -2.56
CA PRO A 152 7.25 10.03 -2.14
C PRO A 152 8.05 9.44 -3.31
N PHE A 153 7.40 8.73 -4.23
CA PHE A 153 8.07 8.13 -5.39
C PHE A 153 8.51 9.21 -6.38
N LEU A 154 7.65 10.17 -6.66
CA LEU A 154 7.97 11.28 -7.55
C LEU A 154 9.13 12.12 -7.00
N THR A 155 9.04 12.57 -5.74
CA THR A 155 10.10 13.38 -5.13
C THR A 155 11.38 12.59 -4.92
N GLY A 156 11.29 11.29 -4.56
CA GLY A 156 12.46 10.43 -4.42
C GLY A 156 13.21 10.24 -5.74
N PHE A 157 12.47 10.01 -6.82
CA PHE A 157 13.00 9.91 -8.18
C PHE A 157 13.70 11.20 -8.63
N LEU A 158 13.07 12.35 -8.37
CA LEU A 158 13.62 13.67 -8.67
C LEU A 158 14.88 13.97 -7.85
N ALA A 159 14.92 13.54 -6.57
CA ALA A 159 16.09 13.70 -5.71
C ALA A 159 17.26 12.83 -6.20
N TYR A 160 17.01 11.56 -6.54
CA TYR A 160 18.03 10.64 -7.03
C TYR A 160 18.70 11.15 -8.31
N HIS A 161 17.91 11.62 -9.28
CA HIS A 161 18.42 12.16 -10.54
C HIS A 161 18.93 13.61 -10.45
N GLN A 162 18.74 14.28 -9.31
CA GLN A 162 19.15 15.66 -9.08
C GLN A 162 18.62 16.66 -10.13
N TRP A 163 17.42 16.41 -10.68
CA TRP A 163 16.79 17.29 -11.68
C TRP A 163 16.38 18.66 -11.13
N LEU A 164 16.28 18.78 -9.81
CA LEU A 164 15.87 19.96 -9.07
C LEU A 164 16.80 20.13 -7.84
N PRO A 165 16.72 21.25 -7.10
CA PRO A 165 17.57 21.49 -5.94
C PRO A 165 17.52 20.33 -4.93
N TYR A 166 18.59 19.54 -4.90
CA TYR A 166 18.64 18.24 -4.23
C TYR A 166 18.15 18.29 -2.77
N LYS A 167 18.68 19.24 -1.98
CA LYS A 167 18.33 19.38 -0.56
C LYS A 167 16.83 19.64 -0.36
N THR A 168 16.23 20.47 -1.20
CA THR A 168 14.81 20.80 -1.11
C THR A 168 13.94 19.59 -1.45
N ILE A 169 14.23 18.92 -2.57
CA ILE A 169 13.46 17.75 -2.99
C ILE A 169 13.64 16.58 -2.03
N LEU A 170 14.84 16.39 -1.47
CA LEU A 170 15.08 15.38 -0.44
C LEU A 170 14.24 15.65 0.81
N MET A 171 14.17 16.90 1.29
CA MET A 171 13.29 17.25 2.42
C MET A 171 11.82 17.00 2.09
N LEU A 172 11.37 17.35 0.88
CA LEU A 172 10.01 17.06 0.43
C LEU A 172 9.74 15.55 0.37
N HIS A 173 10.69 14.76 -0.11
CA HIS A 173 10.58 13.30 -0.14
C HIS A 173 10.38 12.72 1.27
N ILE A 174 11.17 13.16 2.24
CA ILE A 174 11.02 12.70 3.62
C ILE A 174 9.64 13.11 4.16
N LEU A 175 9.22 14.36 3.98
CA LEU A 175 7.91 14.84 4.42
C LEU A 175 6.74 14.09 3.75
N CYS A 176 6.84 13.82 2.45
CA CYS A 176 5.83 13.03 1.74
C CYS A 176 5.76 11.60 2.29
N GLY A 177 6.92 10.98 2.58
CA GLY A 177 7.00 9.67 3.21
C GLY A 177 6.37 9.64 4.61
N GLU A 178 6.66 10.64 5.43
CA GLU A 178 6.07 10.83 6.77
C GLU A 178 4.55 10.98 6.70
N ILE A 179 4.04 11.85 5.81
CA ILE A 179 2.61 12.03 5.58
C ILE A 179 1.96 10.73 5.15
N MET A 180 2.59 9.98 4.23
CA MET A 180 2.08 8.69 3.79
C MET A 180 1.98 7.71 4.97
N LEU A 181 3.02 7.59 5.80
CA LEU A 181 3.00 6.72 6.99
C LEU A 181 1.89 7.08 7.96
N ILE A 182 1.74 8.37 8.28
CA ILE A 182 0.67 8.87 9.17
C ILE A 182 -0.71 8.59 8.57
N ALA A 183 -0.88 8.71 7.26
CA ALA A 183 -2.16 8.53 6.58
C ALA A 183 -2.63 7.06 6.55
N ILE A 184 -1.72 6.08 6.60
CA ILE A 184 -2.06 4.66 6.46
C ILE A 184 -3.19 4.20 7.41
N PRO A 185 -3.08 4.34 8.75
CA PRO A 185 -4.08 3.78 9.65
C PRO A 185 -5.44 4.51 9.62
N PHE A 186 -5.48 5.77 9.19
CA PHE A 186 -6.67 6.62 9.31
C PHE A 186 -7.41 6.87 7.99
N THR A 187 -6.93 6.30 6.88
CA THR A 187 -7.50 6.52 5.56
C THR A 187 -7.82 5.19 4.86
N ARG A 188 -8.27 5.24 3.60
CA ARG A 188 -8.50 4.03 2.79
C ARG A 188 -7.20 3.25 2.50
N LEU A 189 -6.02 3.82 2.77
CA LEU A 189 -4.74 3.10 2.74
C LEU A 189 -4.68 1.97 3.79
N SER A 190 -5.54 2.01 4.82
CA SER A 190 -5.64 0.92 5.81
C SER A 190 -6.03 -0.43 5.20
N HIS A 191 -6.46 -0.47 3.93
CA HIS A 191 -6.69 -1.73 3.22
C HIS A 191 -5.46 -2.64 3.24
N MET A 192 -4.23 -2.10 3.30
CA MET A 192 -3.03 -2.92 3.45
C MET A 192 -3.03 -3.74 4.76
N LEU A 193 -3.63 -3.21 5.83
CA LEU A 193 -3.76 -3.88 7.13
C LEU A 193 -4.90 -4.90 7.10
N PHE A 194 -6.02 -4.53 6.46
CA PHE A 194 -7.25 -5.30 6.50
C PHE A 194 -7.40 -6.32 5.38
N PHE A 195 -6.55 -6.29 4.35
CA PHE A 195 -6.64 -7.17 3.18
C PHE A 195 -6.75 -8.64 3.58
N VAL A 196 -5.86 -9.13 4.45
CA VAL A 196 -5.85 -10.54 4.84
C VAL A 196 -7.14 -10.92 5.57
N PHE A 197 -7.60 -10.09 6.50
CA PHE A 197 -8.80 -10.37 7.30
C PHE A 197 -10.08 -10.32 6.46
N THR A 198 -10.22 -9.29 5.62
CA THR A 198 -11.39 -9.14 4.75
C THR A 198 -11.45 -10.26 3.71
N ARG A 199 -10.34 -10.63 3.07
CA ARG A 199 -10.29 -11.76 2.13
C ARG A 199 -10.58 -13.10 2.80
N ALA A 200 -10.06 -13.31 4.01
CA ALA A 200 -10.32 -14.52 4.79
C ALA A 200 -11.81 -14.67 5.14
N TYR A 201 -12.43 -13.60 5.64
CA TYR A 201 -13.86 -13.58 5.96
C TYR A 201 -14.72 -13.81 4.71
N MET A 202 -14.50 -13.04 3.64
CA MET A 202 -15.26 -13.19 2.39
C MET A 202 -15.13 -14.61 1.83
N GLY A 203 -13.92 -15.17 1.81
CA GLY A 203 -13.72 -16.55 1.36
C GLY A 203 -14.52 -17.56 2.18
N SER A 204 -14.61 -17.34 3.50
CA SER A 204 -15.37 -18.20 4.40
C SER A 204 -16.88 -18.04 4.24
N GLU A 205 -17.39 -16.81 4.14
CA GLU A 205 -18.82 -16.57 3.91
C GLU A 205 -19.30 -17.14 2.57
N PHE A 206 -18.62 -16.81 1.47
CA PHE A 206 -19.03 -17.28 0.15
C PHE A 206 -18.80 -18.79 -0.01
N GLY A 207 -17.67 -19.30 0.48
CA GLY A 207 -17.27 -20.69 0.30
C GLY A 207 -17.92 -21.67 1.28
N ALA A 208 -17.95 -21.33 2.58
CA ALA A 208 -18.42 -22.23 3.64
C ALA A 208 -19.94 -22.13 3.88
N VAL A 209 -20.51 -20.92 3.79
CA VAL A 209 -21.92 -20.67 4.13
C VAL A 209 -22.78 -20.69 2.87
N ARG A 210 -22.39 -19.91 1.86
CA ARG A 210 -23.19 -19.73 0.63
C ARG A 210 -22.91 -20.77 -0.45
N ASN A 211 -21.94 -21.66 -0.24
CA ASN A 211 -21.53 -22.70 -1.20
C ASN A 211 -21.24 -22.17 -2.61
N SER A 212 -20.63 -20.99 -2.67
CA SER A 212 -20.28 -20.26 -3.90
C SER A 212 -18.77 -20.03 -3.99
N LYS A 213 -18.28 -19.84 -5.21
CA LYS A 213 -16.86 -19.50 -5.45
C LYS A 213 -16.73 -17.97 -5.49
N ASP A 214 -15.85 -17.42 -4.65
CA ASP A 214 -15.57 -15.98 -4.58
C ASP A 214 -14.41 -15.52 -5.49
N TRP A 215 -13.97 -16.39 -6.39
CA TRP A 215 -12.91 -16.14 -7.38
C TRP A 215 -13.37 -16.49 -8.79
#